data_AF-A0A919KDJ4-F1
#
_entry.id   AF-A0A919KDJ4-F1
#
_cell.length_a   1.000
_cell.length_b   1.000
_cell.length_c   1.000
_cell.angle_alpha   90.00
_cell.angle_beta   90.00
_cell.angle_gamma   90.00
#
_symmetry.space_group_name_H-M   'P 1'
#
loop_
_entity.id
_entity.type
_entity.pdbx_description
1 polymer ?
#
loop_
_entity_poly.entity_id
_entity_poly.type
_entity_poly.pdbx_seq_one_letter_code
_entity_poly.pdbx_strand_id
1 'polypeptide(L)'
;MHTARLLTLGAAAALFLTACGDQASDDQAGDAASGKIAVAASDTECKVERNASPAGTVTFSIANKGSKINEFYVYAAGDRIMGEVENIAPGLSRELIVELPAGAYETACKPGMIGKGIRNAFQVSGSATPLTEDAKLARAATDYQRYVKSQTSALIEQTTAFVTAVKGGDAEKAKSLYPVARTYWERIEPVAESFGDLDPAIDARDGDLEPGQEWTGFHKIEKDLWETKDISKSGPIADKLLKDVQTIVDKANTVTFSPVELANGAKGLLDEVAAVKITGEEDRYSHTDLWDFAANIEGSRGAIQALRPALEDRDPALVKTLDENFAKVQAALEKHRAGDGWKLHDQLSQADLKELSDDINALAEPISKVAAIVTQK
;
A
#
# COMPACT_ATOMS: atom_id res chain seq x y z
N MET A 1 -38.70 45.97 -34.14
CA MET A 1 -38.43 46.93 -35.22
C MET A 1 -36.93 47.09 -35.35
N HIS A 2 -36.44 46.84 -36.57
CA HIS A 2 -35.09 46.99 -37.14
C HIS A 2 -33.93 46.16 -36.54
N THR A 3 -33.45 45.06 -37.16
CA THR A 3 -32.61 44.94 -38.39
C THR A 3 -31.31 45.75 -38.29
N ALA A 4 -30.09 45.25 -38.55
CA ALA A 4 -29.69 44.32 -39.59
C ALA A 4 -28.31 43.69 -39.32
N ARG A 5 -28.09 42.51 -39.93
CA ARG A 5 -26.78 41.90 -40.21
C ARG A 5 -26.10 42.61 -41.38
N LEU A 6 -24.76 42.67 -41.38
CA LEU A 6 -23.96 42.83 -42.59
C LEU A 6 -22.68 41.99 -42.48
N LEU A 7 -22.57 41.02 -43.40
CA LEU A 7 -21.35 40.33 -43.77
C LEU A 7 -20.51 41.21 -44.68
N THR A 8 -19.18 41.14 -44.58
CA THR A 8 -18.27 41.38 -45.71
C THR A 8 -17.02 40.52 -45.60
N LEU A 9 -16.64 39.93 -46.74
CA LEU A 9 -15.52 39.02 -46.99
C LEU A 9 -14.17 39.76 -47.07
N GLY A 10 -13.11 39.05 -46.68
CA GLY A 10 -11.95 38.79 -47.56
C GLY A 10 -10.71 39.67 -47.41
N ALA A 11 -9.58 39.03 -47.05
CA ALA A 11 -8.33 39.05 -47.82
C ALA A 11 -7.26 38.19 -47.10
N ALA A 12 -6.78 37.15 -47.79
CA ALA A 12 -5.59 36.41 -47.44
C ALA A 12 -4.36 37.11 -48.03
N ALA A 13 -3.28 37.22 -47.25
CA ALA A 13 -1.95 37.50 -47.77
C ALA A 13 -0.93 36.68 -46.98
N ALA A 14 -0.42 35.63 -47.62
CA ALA A 14 0.76 34.89 -47.20
C ALA A 14 2.01 35.64 -47.70
N LEU A 15 3.00 35.81 -46.82
CA LEU A 15 4.36 36.23 -47.18
C LEU A 15 5.34 35.17 -46.68
N PHE A 16 6.11 34.62 -47.63
CA PHE A 16 7.15 33.62 -47.41
C PHE A 16 8.54 34.29 -47.23
N LEU A 17 9.30 33.74 -46.27
CA LEU A 17 10.76 33.45 -46.24
C LEU A 17 11.80 34.57 -46.39
N THR A 18 12.72 34.63 -45.41
CA THR A 18 14.19 34.39 -45.50
C THR A 18 14.82 34.78 -44.14
N ALA A 19 15.37 33.87 -43.33
CA ALA A 19 16.67 33.18 -43.38
C ALA A 19 17.75 33.80 -42.45
N CYS A 20 18.37 32.94 -41.63
CA CYS A 20 19.74 32.95 -41.07
C CYS A 20 19.88 33.04 -39.55
N GLY A 21 20.56 32.03 -38.97
CA GLY A 21 21.60 32.24 -37.96
C GLY A 21 21.41 31.52 -36.63
N ASP A 22 22.13 30.42 -36.45
CA ASP A 22 22.39 29.76 -35.17
C ASP A 22 22.79 30.75 -34.06
N GLN A 23 22.14 30.62 -32.89
CA GLN A 23 22.79 30.84 -31.61
C GLN A 23 22.17 29.88 -30.58
N ALA A 24 23.00 28.93 -30.15
CA ALA A 24 22.76 28.15 -28.94
C ALA A 24 22.79 29.08 -27.72
N SER A 25 21.75 29.00 -26.89
CA SER A 25 21.77 29.51 -25.52
C SER A 25 20.71 28.80 -24.69
N ASP A 26 21.22 27.95 -23.80
CA ASP A 26 20.77 27.59 -22.45
C ASP A 26 19.29 27.25 -22.18
N ASP A 27 19.09 25.98 -21.86
CA ASP A 27 18.39 25.48 -20.67
C ASP A 27 17.34 26.41 -20.05
N GLN A 28 16.13 26.39 -20.63
CA GLN A 28 14.95 26.63 -19.83
C GLN A 28 14.55 25.33 -19.13
N ALA A 29 15.02 25.18 -17.90
CA ALA A 29 14.32 24.35 -16.92
C ALA A 29 12.88 24.85 -16.82
N GLY A 30 11.97 24.12 -17.45
CA GLY A 30 10.54 24.40 -17.38
C GLY A 30 10.11 24.39 -15.91
N ASP A 31 9.51 25.50 -15.49
CA ASP A 31 8.90 25.69 -14.19
C ASP A 31 7.85 24.58 -13.99
N ALA A 32 8.23 23.51 -13.29
CA ALA A 32 7.38 22.35 -13.07
C ALA A 32 6.24 22.77 -12.14
N ALA A 33 5.06 22.97 -12.71
CA ALA A 33 3.87 23.47 -12.05
C ALA A 33 3.66 22.85 -10.65
N SER A 34 3.65 23.72 -9.63
CA SER A 34 3.24 23.39 -8.27
C SER A 34 1.72 23.11 -8.26
N GLY A 35 1.32 21.87 -8.02
CA GLY A 35 -0.07 21.44 -7.99
C GLY A 35 -0.20 19.93 -7.92
N LYS A 36 -1.42 19.40 -7.73
CA LYS A 36 -1.66 17.94 -7.82
C LYS A 36 -1.35 17.44 -9.25
N ILE A 37 -0.92 16.20 -9.38
CA ILE A 37 -0.68 15.53 -10.67
C ILE A 37 -1.89 14.67 -10.97
N ALA A 38 -2.64 14.97 -12.02
CA ALA A 38 -3.76 14.11 -12.40
C ALA A 38 -3.26 12.77 -12.96
N VAL A 39 -3.90 11.68 -12.56
CA VAL A 39 -3.69 10.33 -13.10
C VAL A 39 -5.02 9.78 -13.58
N ALA A 40 -5.11 9.42 -14.86
CA ALA A 40 -6.23 8.68 -15.42
C ALA A 40 -5.82 7.22 -15.61
N ALA A 41 -6.26 6.36 -14.69
CA ALA A 41 -6.03 4.92 -14.75
C ALA A 41 -7.16 4.26 -15.56
N SER A 42 -6.81 3.31 -16.42
CA SER A 42 -7.77 2.49 -17.18
C SER A 42 -7.30 1.04 -17.22
N ASP A 43 -8.02 0.19 -17.96
CA ASP A 43 -7.67 -1.23 -18.09
C ASP A 43 -6.39 -1.47 -18.90
N THR A 44 -5.95 -0.48 -19.71
CA THR A 44 -4.81 -0.62 -20.63
C THR A 44 -3.83 0.55 -20.61
N GLU A 45 -4.17 1.66 -19.94
CA GLU A 45 -3.31 2.85 -19.83
C GLU A 45 -3.25 3.38 -18.41
N CYS A 46 -2.08 3.89 -18.03
CA CYS A 46 -1.86 4.71 -16.84
C CYS A 46 -1.40 6.10 -17.27
N LYS A 47 -2.34 7.04 -17.48
CA LYS A 47 -1.99 8.37 -18.00
C LYS A 47 -1.71 9.34 -16.86
N VAL A 48 -0.44 9.60 -16.61
CA VAL A 48 0.04 10.62 -15.67
C VAL A 48 0.20 11.95 -16.40
N GLU A 49 -0.41 13.03 -15.87
CA GLU A 49 -0.46 14.35 -16.51
C GLU A 49 0.93 14.93 -16.84
N ARG A 50 1.89 14.69 -15.96
CA ARG A 50 3.30 15.07 -16.14
C ARG A 50 4.20 14.01 -15.54
N ASN A 51 5.32 13.75 -16.18
CA ASN A 51 6.29 12.72 -15.80
C ASN A 51 7.47 13.28 -14.98
N ALA A 52 7.34 14.49 -14.45
CA ALA A 52 8.36 15.07 -13.58
C ALA A 52 7.78 16.02 -12.54
N SER A 53 8.51 16.20 -11.44
CA SER A 53 8.18 17.16 -10.37
C SER A 53 9.43 17.65 -9.63
N PRO A 54 9.37 18.79 -8.93
CA PRO A 54 10.37 19.15 -7.94
C PRO A 54 10.39 18.14 -6.78
N ALA A 55 11.55 17.98 -6.14
CA ALA A 55 11.67 17.22 -4.90
C ALA A 55 10.76 17.78 -3.79
N GLY A 56 10.31 16.90 -2.90
CA GLY A 56 9.43 17.21 -1.77
C GLY A 56 8.14 16.41 -1.78
N THR A 57 7.08 16.98 -1.19
CA THR A 57 5.76 16.35 -1.16
C THR A 57 5.07 16.48 -2.51
N VAL A 58 4.71 15.35 -3.11
CA VAL A 58 3.99 15.26 -4.38
C VAL A 58 2.64 14.61 -4.14
N THR A 59 1.58 15.21 -4.70
CA THR A 59 0.22 14.67 -4.63
C THR A 59 -0.24 14.21 -6.00
N PHE A 60 -0.60 12.94 -6.12
CA PHE A 60 -1.26 12.38 -7.29
C PHE A 60 -2.76 12.30 -7.04
N SER A 61 -3.57 12.73 -8.01
CA SER A 61 -5.04 12.63 -8.00
C SER A 61 -5.45 11.58 -9.01
N ILE A 62 -5.77 10.39 -8.53
CA ILE A 62 -6.03 9.20 -9.34
C ILE A 62 -7.52 9.08 -9.59
N ALA A 63 -7.91 8.97 -10.86
CA ALA A 63 -9.26 8.64 -11.28
C ALA A 63 -9.26 7.32 -12.05
N ASN A 64 -10.00 6.32 -11.55
CA ASN A 64 -10.20 5.08 -12.28
C ASN A 64 -11.29 5.25 -13.33
N LYS A 65 -10.87 5.25 -14.60
CA LYS A 65 -11.71 5.33 -15.80
C LYS A 65 -11.89 3.97 -16.47
N GLY A 66 -11.28 2.91 -15.93
CA GLY A 66 -11.39 1.54 -16.41
C GLY A 66 -12.67 0.85 -15.94
N SER A 67 -12.76 -0.44 -16.28
CA SER A 67 -13.85 -1.33 -15.87
C SER A 67 -13.47 -2.24 -14.70
N LYS A 68 -12.17 -2.38 -14.42
CA LYS A 68 -11.64 -3.16 -13.29
C LYS A 68 -11.36 -2.28 -12.08
N ILE A 69 -11.32 -2.89 -10.89
CA ILE A 69 -10.64 -2.28 -9.73
C ILE A 69 -9.20 -1.98 -10.14
N ASN A 70 -8.67 -0.84 -9.73
CA ASN A 70 -7.33 -0.39 -10.08
C ASN A 70 -6.59 0.05 -8.82
N GLU A 71 -5.28 0.16 -8.95
CA GLU A 71 -4.39 0.62 -7.89
C GLU A 71 -3.39 1.59 -8.51
N PHE A 72 -2.80 2.44 -7.70
CA PHE A 72 -1.75 3.34 -8.16
C PHE A 72 -0.55 3.33 -7.22
N TYR A 73 0.63 3.15 -7.79
CA TYR A 73 1.88 3.04 -7.06
C TYR A 73 2.89 4.09 -7.54
N VAL A 74 3.76 4.51 -6.61
CA VAL A 74 5.01 5.19 -6.91
C VAL A 74 6.16 4.32 -6.44
N TYR A 75 7.01 3.88 -7.37
CA TYR A 75 8.18 3.04 -7.11
C TYR A 75 9.47 3.85 -7.19
N ALA A 76 10.38 3.59 -6.26
CA ALA A 76 11.79 3.91 -6.36
C ALA A 76 12.58 2.73 -6.97
N ALA A 77 13.90 2.90 -7.10
CA ALA A 77 14.79 1.87 -7.63
C ALA A 77 14.65 0.52 -6.91
N GLY A 78 14.66 -0.57 -7.68
CA GLY A 78 14.56 -1.93 -7.17
C GLY A 78 13.15 -2.32 -6.72
N ASP A 79 12.11 -1.80 -7.38
CA ASP A 79 10.69 -2.04 -7.06
C ASP A 79 10.31 -1.64 -5.64
N ARG A 80 11.04 -0.69 -5.03
CA ARG A 80 10.68 -0.18 -3.71
C ARG A 80 9.44 0.70 -3.80
N ILE A 81 8.41 0.41 -3.02
CA ILE A 81 7.21 1.25 -2.96
C ILE A 81 7.49 2.48 -2.09
N MET A 82 7.18 3.66 -2.62
CA MET A 82 7.21 4.94 -1.90
C MET A 82 5.82 5.34 -1.37
N GLY A 83 4.78 4.72 -1.91
CA GLY A 83 3.40 4.88 -1.51
C GLY A 83 2.47 4.34 -2.59
N GLU A 84 1.28 3.96 -2.16
CA GLU A 84 0.26 3.39 -3.02
C GLU A 84 -1.14 3.73 -2.55
N VAL A 85 -2.09 3.56 -3.46
CA VAL A 85 -3.51 3.54 -3.17
C VAL A 85 -4.10 2.33 -3.86
N GLU A 86 -4.69 1.45 -3.06
CA GLU A 86 -5.30 0.23 -3.54
C GLU A 86 -6.82 0.36 -3.69
N ASN A 87 -7.43 -0.67 -4.29
CA ASN A 87 -8.88 -0.86 -4.36
C ASN A 87 -9.67 0.37 -4.90
N ILE A 88 -9.13 1.04 -5.92
CA ILE A 88 -9.80 2.16 -6.58
C ILE A 88 -10.87 1.59 -7.52
N ALA A 89 -12.11 1.46 -7.04
CA ALA A 89 -13.21 0.93 -7.84
C ALA A 89 -13.51 1.79 -9.10
N PRO A 90 -14.07 1.20 -10.17
CA PRO A 90 -14.45 1.93 -11.39
C PRO A 90 -15.27 3.19 -11.11
N GLY A 91 -14.86 4.31 -11.73
CA GLY A 91 -15.52 5.60 -11.58
C GLY A 91 -15.16 6.38 -10.31
N LEU A 92 -14.42 5.79 -9.38
CA LEU A 92 -13.96 6.48 -8.18
C LEU A 92 -12.66 7.26 -8.42
N SER A 93 -12.37 8.15 -7.47
CA SER A 93 -11.10 8.86 -7.40
C SER A 93 -10.53 8.81 -5.99
N ARG A 94 -9.20 8.87 -5.91
CA ARG A 94 -8.41 8.86 -4.68
C ARG A 94 -7.20 9.77 -4.85
N GLU A 95 -6.60 10.16 -3.74
CA GLU A 95 -5.36 10.91 -3.73
C GLU A 95 -4.27 10.10 -3.07
N LEU A 96 -3.07 10.15 -3.64
CA LEU A 96 -1.85 9.63 -3.03
C LEU A 96 -0.92 10.81 -2.78
N ILE A 97 -0.43 10.94 -1.54
CA ILE A 97 0.61 11.90 -1.19
C ILE A 97 1.88 11.10 -0.92
N VAL A 98 3.01 11.51 -1.48
CA VAL A 98 4.32 10.89 -1.26
C VAL A 98 5.37 11.98 -1.03
N GLU A 99 6.40 11.67 -0.24
CA GLU A 99 7.59 12.50 -0.11
C GLU A 99 8.71 11.93 -0.98
N LEU A 100 9.12 12.66 -2.01
CA LEU A 100 10.10 12.20 -2.99
C LEU A 100 11.35 13.10 -2.99
N PRO A 101 12.51 12.58 -2.56
CA PRO A 101 13.81 13.19 -2.87
C PRO A 101 14.06 13.24 -4.38
N ALA A 102 15.08 14.00 -4.81
CA ALA A 102 15.50 13.95 -6.21
C ALA A 102 15.99 12.55 -6.58
N GLY A 103 15.54 12.06 -7.73
CA GLY A 103 15.77 10.68 -8.15
C GLY A 103 14.88 10.27 -9.31
N ALA A 104 15.16 9.08 -9.83
CA ALA A 104 14.31 8.41 -10.81
C ALA A 104 13.32 7.49 -10.10
N TYR A 105 12.06 7.56 -10.53
CA TYR A 105 10.94 6.81 -10.00
C TYR A 105 10.13 6.21 -11.16
N GLU A 106 9.22 5.30 -10.84
CA GLU A 106 8.17 4.86 -11.74
C GLU A 106 6.81 5.08 -11.11
N THR A 107 5.82 5.50 -11.89
CA THR A 107 4.41 5.44 -11.51
C THR A 107 3.79 4.22 -12.17
N ALA A 108 2.88 3.52 -11.49
CA ALA A 108 2.19 2.38 -12.07
C ALA A 108 0.69 2.41 -11.78
N CYS A 109 -0.13 1.99 -12.75
CA CYS A 109 -1.51 1.61 -12.50
C CYS A 109 -1.65 0.09 -12.66
N LYS A 110 -2.31 -0.59 -11.71
CA LYS A 110 -2.49 -2.06 -11.76
C LYS A 110 -3.98 -2.43 -11.95
N PRO A 111 -4.48 -2.48 -13.20
CA PRO A 111 -5.87 -2.86 -13.45
C PRO A 111 -6.10 -4.33 -13.12
N GLY A 112 -6.99 -4.59 -12.16
CA GLY A 112 -7.27 -5.92 -11.64
C GLY A 112 -6.35 -6.36 -10.51
N MET A 113 -5.50 -5.47 -9.96
CA MET A 113 -4.68 -5.74 -8.76
C MET A 113 -3.66 -6.89 -8.95
N ILE A 114 -3.22 -7.12 -10.19
CA ILE A 114 -2.31 -8.23 -10.53
C ILE A 114 -1.08 -7.77 -11.31
N GLY A 115 0.03 -8.45 -11.07
CA GLY A 115 1.29 -8.28 -11.79
C GLY A 115 1.95 -6.92 -11.62
N LYS A 116 2.90 -6.59 -12.51
CA LYS A 116 3.71 -5.35 -12.41
C LYS A 116 2.98 -4.07 -12.83
N GLY A 117 1.78 -4.18 -13.39
CA GLY A 117 0.97 -3.06 -13.86
C GLY A 117 1.52 -2.33 -15.09
N ILE A 118 0.84 -1.25 -15.45
CA ILE A 118 1.23 -0.34 -16.54
C ILE A 118 2.11 0.75 -15.95
N ARG A 119 3.41 0.68 -16.23
CA ARG A 119 4.44 1.55 -15.63
C ARG A 119 4.87 2.69 -16.55
N ASN A 120 5.17 3.85 -15.95
CA ASN A 120 5.75 5.00 -16.61
C ASN A 120 6.91 5.57 -15.79
N ALA A 121 7.96 6.02 -16.46
CA ALA A 121 9.05 6.74 -15.80
C ALA A 121 8.58 8.08 -15.23
N PHE A 122 9.11 8.44 -14.05
CA PHE A 122 8.82 9.69 -13.36
C PHE A 122 10.11 10.28 -12.76
N GLN A 123 10.42 11.52 -13.10
CA GLN A 123 11.67 12.19 -12.69
C GLN A 123 11.42 13.23 -11.61
N VAL A 124 12.16 13.13 -10.50
CA VAL A 124 12.14 14.13 -9.43
C VAL A 124 13.46 14.88 -9.41
N SER A 125 13.41 16.21 -9.39
CA SER A 125 14.60 17.07 -9.53
C SER A 125 14.67 18.15 -8.45
N GLY A 126 15.87 18.67 -8.19
CA GLY A 126 16.08 19.73 -7.19
C GLY A 126 16.27 19.20 -5.77
N SER A 127 15.86 19.98 -4.77
CA SER A 127 15.98 19.62 -3.36
C SER A 127 14.82 20.18 -2.57
N ALA A 128 14.37 19.43 -1.55
CA ALA A 128 13.40 19.89 -0.58
C ALA A 128 13.84 19.53 0.83
N THR A 129 13.41 20.35 1.78
CA THR A 129 13.52 20.06 3.21
C THR A 129 12.66 18.83 3.54
N PRO A 130 13.26 17.74 4.05
CA PRO A 130 12.51 16.57 4.46
C PRO A 130 11.50 16.89 5.57
N LEU A 131 10.38 16.18 5.62
CA LEU A 131 9.40 16.27 6.70
C LEU A 131 10.02 15.93 8.06
N THR A 132 11.06 15.09 8.08
CA THR A 132 11.82 14.73 9.28
C THR A 132 12.73 15.83 9.82
N GLU A 133 12.76 17.03 9.21
CA GLU A 133 13.33 18.21 9.87
C GLU A 133 12.42 18.72 11.00
N ASP A 134 11.11 18.40 10.98
CA ASP A 134 10.25 18.52 12.15
C ASP A 134 10.63 17.44 13.17
N ALA A 135 11.03 17.86 14.38
CA ALA A 135 11.51 16.96 15.42
C ALA A 135 10.49 15.89 15.85
N LYS A 136 9.18 16.19 15.81
CA LYS A 136 8.12 15.23 16.14
C LYS A 136 7.98 14.19 15.05
N LEU A 137 8.06 14.61 13.78
CA LEU A 137 8.04 13.70 12.63
C LEU A 137 9.30 12.84 12.52
N ALA A 138 10.48 13.39 12.84
CA ALA A 138 11.72 12.63 12.97
C ALA A 138 11.62 11.53 14.05
N ARG A 139 11.04 11.91 15.20
CA ARG A 139 10.78 10.97 16.30
C ARG A 139 9.77 9.90 15.90
N ALA A 140 8.72 10.27 15.15
CA ALA A 140 7.74 9.31 14.64
C ALA A 140 8.40 8.23 13.77
N ALA A 141 9.23 8.62 12.80
CA ALA A 141 9.97 7.66 11.96
C ALA A 141 10.89 6.74 12.80
N THR A 142 11.57 7.30 13.80
CA THR A 142 12.44 6.54 14.71
C THR A 142 11.66 5.54 15.58
N ASP A 143 10.53 5.97 16.15
CA ASP A 143 9.70 5.13 17.00
C ASP A 143 9.01 4.03 16.19
N TYR A 144 8.56 4.34 14.97
CA TYR A 144 8.01 3.34 14.06
C TYR A 144 9.06 2.32 13.60
N GLN A 145 10.30 2.74 13.33
CA GLN A 145 11.39 1.79 13.04
C GLN A 145 11.63 0.83 14.21
N ARG A 146 11.47 1.29 15.46
CA ARG A 146 11.56 0.43 16.65
C ARG A 146 10.40 -0.58 16.69
N TYR A 147 9.18 -0.13 16.36
CA TYR A 147 8.02 -1.01 16.21
C TYR A 147 8.28 -2.08 15.14
N VAL A 148 8.69 -1.69 13.93
CA VAL A 148 9.03 -2.63 12.84
C VAL A 148 10.07 -3.65 13.30
N LYS A 149 11.16 -3.21 13.94
CA LYS A 149 12.20 -4.12 14.48
C LYS A 149 11.66 -5.13 15.48
N SER A 150 10.69 -4.74 16.30
CA SER A 150 10.05 -5.66 17.24
C SER A 150 9.21 -6.70 16.52
N GLN A 151 8.44 -6.29 15.50
CA GLN A 151 7.59 -7.20 14.73
C GLN A 151 8.41 -8.14 13.85
N THR A 152 9.45 -7.65 13.17
CA THR A 152 10.34 -8.48 12.34
C THR A 152 11.10 -9.52 13.16
N SER A 153 11.51 -9.18 14.38
CA SER A 153 12.14 -10.14 15.30
C SER A 153 11.20 -11.29 15.63
N ALA A 154 9.95 -10.97 15.97
CA ALA A 154 8.93 -11.98 16.26
C ALA A 154 8.51 -12.77 15.01
N LEU A 155 8.45 -12.13 13.83
CA LEU A 155 8.17 -12.79 12.56
C LEU A 155 9.19 -13.89 12.25
N ILE A 156 10.49 -13.63 12.42
CA ILE A 156 11.53 -14.67 12.24
C ILE A 156 11.32 -15.81 13.22
N GLU A 157 11.08 -15.50 14.50
CA GLU A 157 10.92 -16.51 15.54
C GLU A 157 9.73 -17.44 15.23
N GLN A 158 8.56 -16.87 14.94
CA GLN A 158 7.35 -17.63 14.69
C GLN A 158 7.40 -18.38 13.34
N THR A 159 7.92 -17.75 12.28
CA THR A 159 8.13 -18.43 11.00
C THR A 159 9.10 -19.60 11.13
N THR A 160 10.16 -19.45 11.93
CA THR A 160 11.11 -20.56 12.20
C THR A 160 10.40 -21.73 12.89
N ALA A 161 9.55 -21.45 13.88
CA ALA A 161 8.77 -22.48 14.57
C ALA A 161 7.79 -23.18 13.63
N PHE A 162 7.07 -22.42 12.80
CA PHE A 162 6.14 -22.93 11.79
C PHE A 162 6.85 -23.83 10.76
N VAL A 163 7.91 -23.34 10.13
CA VAL A 163 8.70 -24.09 9.13
C VAL A 163 9.31 -25.36 9.74
N THR A 164 9.75 -25.31 11.01
CA THR A 164 10.24 -26.50 11.71
C THR A 164 9.15 -27.56 11.86
N ALA A 165 7.91 -27.18 12.21
CA ALA A 165 6.79 -28.10 12.30
C ALA A 165 6.43 -28.72 10.93
N VAL A 166 6.38 -27.89 9.88
CA VAL A 166 6.12 -28.34 8.49
C VAL A 166 7.17 -29.37 8.06
N LYS A 167 8.46 -29.06 8.24
CA LYS A 167 9.56 -29.97 7.86
C LYS A 167 9.62 -31.23 8.71
N GLY A 168 9.12 -31.17 9.94
CA GLY A 168 8.99 -32.33 10.83
C GLY A 168 7.81 -33.24 10.50
N GLY A 169 6.92 -32.84 9.59
CA GLY A 169 5.68 -33.57 9.29
C GLY A 169 4.61 -33.45 10.38
N ASP A 170 4.75 -32.51 11.31
CA ASP A 170 3.78 -32.28 12.40
C ASP A 170 2.69 -31.31 11.93
N ALA A 171 1.73 -31.86 11.17
CA ALA A 171 0.68 -31.08 10.53
C ALA A 171 -0.21 -30.33 11.54
N GLU A 172 -0.54 -30.94 12.68
CA GLU A 172 -1.41 -30.29 13.68
C GLU A 172 -0.69 -29.12 14.36
N LYS A 173 0.59 -29.28 14.71
CA LYS A 173 1.39 -28.16 15.22
C LYS A 173 1.56 -27.06 14.17
N ALA A 174 1.85 -27.42 12.92
CA ALA A 174 1.98 -26.46 11.83
C ALA A 174 0.69 -25.63 11.65
N LYS A 175 -0.48 -26.28 11.66
CA LYS A 175 -1.78 -25.58 11.60
C LYS A 175 -1.98 -24.60 12.75
N SER A 176 -1.59 -24.97 13.98
CA SER A 176 -1.70 -24.06 15.13
C SER A 176 -0.76 -22.85 15.06
N LEU A 177 0.38 -22.99 14.38
CA LEU A 177 1.39 -21.95 14.26
C LEU A 177 1.18 -21.05 13.04
N TYR A 178 0.48 -21.51 12.02
CA TYR A 178 0.24 -20.76 10.78
C TYR A 178 -0.31 -19.34 11.02
N PRO A 179 -1.47 -19.14 11.68
CA PRO A 179 -2.00 -17.78 11.88
C PRO A 179 -1.15 -16.96 12.87
N VAL A 180 -0.43 -17.63 13.78
CA VAL A 180 0.47 -16.97 14.74
C VAL A 180 1.72 -16.42 14.05
N ALA A 181 2.26 -17.15 13.08
CA ALA A 181 3.41 -16.69 12.29
C ALA A 181 3.02 -15.52 11.38
N ARG A 182 1.88 -15.62 10.68
CA ARG A 182 1.35 -14.57 9.79
C ARG A 182 1.07 -13.26 10.52
N THR A 183 0.54 -13.30 11.74
CA THR A 183 0.24 -12.10 12.55
C THR A 183 1.33 -11.01 12.53
N TYR A 184 2.61 -11.40 12.51
CA TYR A 184 3.71 -10.44 12.51
C TYR A 184 4.09 -9.91 11.13
N TRP A 185 3.81 -10.67 10.07
CA TRP A 185 3.93 -10.24 8.68
C TRP A 185 2.88 -9.16 8.40
N GLU A 186 1.63 -9.49 8.68
CA GLU A 186 0.43 -8.65 8.54
C GLU A 186 0.57 -7.29 9.24
N ARG A 187 1.13 -7.28 10.46
CA ARG A 187 1.36 -6.04 11.22
C ARG A 187 2.35 -5.06 10.57
N ILE A 188 3.21 -5.54 9.69
CA ILE A 188 4.23 -4.72 8.99
C ILE A 188 4.07 -4.79 7.48
N GLU A 189 2.97 -5.31 6.97
CA GLU A 189 2.75 -5.59 5.55
C GLU A 189 3.08 -4.39 4.65
N PRO A 190 2.68 -3.13 4.94
CA PRO A 190 3.11 -1.97 4.15
C PRO A 190 4.62 -1.77 4.04
N VAL A 191 5.35 -2.18 5.07
CA VAL A 191 6.81 -2.17 5.09
C VAL A 191 7.36 -3.38 4.33
N ALA A 192 6.75 -4.55 4.48
CA ALA A 192 7.20 -5.78 3.84
C ALA A 192 6.93 -5.77 2.32
N GLU A 193 5.73 -5.38 1.90
CA GLU A 193 5.33 -5.25 0.49
C GLU A 193 6.15 -4.20 -0.26
N SER A 194 6.74 -3.25 0.47
CA SER A 194 7.63 -2.23 -0.10
C SER A 194 8.88 -2.81 -0.78
N PHE A 195 9.10 -4.13 -0.78
CA PHE A 195 10.30 -4.76 -1.34
C PHE A 195 10.05 -5.72 -2.51
N GLY A 196 9.28 -5.26 -3.50
CA GLY A 196 9.20 -5.88 -4.83
C GLY A 196 8.78 -7.35 -4.80
N ASP A 197 9.54 -8.22 -5.48
CA ASP A 197 9.17 -9.63 -5.69
C ASP A 197 9.17 -10.50 -4.40
N LEU A 198 9.51 -9.95 -3.21
CA LEU A 198 9.52 -10.70 -1.96
C LEU A 198 8.12 -10.94 -1.38
N ASP A 199 7.22 -9.98 -1.54
CA ASP A 199 5.83 -10.11 -1.11
C ASP A 199 5.13 -11.31 -1.77
N PRO A 200 5.05 -11.39 -3.13
CA PRO A 200 4.41 -12.55 -3.76
C PRO A 200 5.16 -13.87 -3.53
N ALA A 201 6.44 -13.82 -3.18
CA ALA A 201 7.20 -15.02 -2.81
C ALA A 201 6.81 -15.56 -1.42
N ILE A 202 6.39 -14.68 -0.52
CA ILE A 202 6.02 -14.98 0.87
C ILE A 202 4.51 -15.22 1.00
N ASP A 203 3.68 -14.44 0.30
CA ASP A 203 2.25 -14.30 0.62
C ASP A 203 1.30 -14.27 -0.58
N ALA A 204 1.75 -14.60 -1.80
CA ALA A 204 0.81 -14.70 -2.91
C ALA A 204 -0.24 -15.82 -2.70
N ARG A 205 -1.49 -15.52 -3.02
CA ARG A 205 -2.59 -16.50 -3.09
C ARG A 205 -2.60 -17.15 -4.48
N ASP A 206 -3.22 -18.34 -4.60
CA ASP A 206 -3.31 -19.11 -5.88
C ASP A 206 -3.88 -18.28 -7.05
N GLY A 207 -4.74 -17.31 -6.75
CA GLY A 207 -5.40 -16.45 -7.75
C GLY A 207 -4.59 -15.25 -8.25
N ASP A 208 -3.49 -14.89 -7.56
CA ASP A 208 -2.75 -13.64 -7.84
C ASP A 208 -1.47 -13.88 -8.66
N LEU A 209 -1.18 -15.14 -8.96
CA LEU A 209 0.04 -15.54 -9.66
C LEU A 209 0.01 -15.11 -11.13
N GLU A 210 1.11 -14.53 -11.60
CA GLU A 210 1.31 -14.31 -13.02
C GLU A 210 1.46 -15.66 -13.76
N PRO A 211 1.09 -15.74 -15.05
CA PRO A 211 1.24 -16.98 -15.82
C PRO A 211 2.67 -17.53 -15.78
N GLY A 212 2.84 -18.73 -15.24
CA GLY A 212 4.13 -19.42 -15.12
C GLY A 212 4.93 -19.06 -13.86
N GLN A 213 4.41 -18.20 -12.98
CA GLN A 213 4.99 -17.94 -11.67
C GLN A 213 4.91 -19.19 -10.78
N GLU A 214 6.02 -19.51 -10.12
CA GLU A 214 6.05 -20.59 -9.13
C GLU A 214 5.34 -20.15 -7.85
N TRP A 215 4.39 -20.97 -7.38
CA TRP A 215 3.67 -20.67 -6.14
C TRP A 215 4.41 -21.18 -4.91
N THR A 216 4.78 -20.27 -4.01
CA THR A 216 5.52 -20.55 -2.77
C THR A 216 4.87 -19.86 -1.56
N GLY A 217 5.56 -19.79 -0.42
CA GLY A 217 5.11 -18.95 0.70
C GLY A 217 4.09 -19.60 1.63
N PHE A 218 3.44 -18.77 2.46
CA PHE A 218 2.48 -19.16 3.48
C PHE A 218 1.26 -19.87 2.87
N HIS A 219 0.55 -19.24 1.92
CA HIS A 219 -0.68 -19.81 1.35
C HIS A 219 -0.46 -21.10 0.56
N LYS A 220 0.71 -21.29 -0.04
CA LYS A 220 1.03 -22.57 -0.68
C LYS A 220 1.11 -23.70 0.35
N ILE A 221 1.68 -23.42 1.53
CA ILE A 221 1.77 -24.37 2.65
C ILE A 221 0.40 -24.53 3.34
N GLU A 222 -0.38 -23.46 3.45
CA GLU A 222 -1.76 -23.49 3.92
C GLU A 222 -2.60 -24.50 3.10
N LYS A 223 -2.56 -24.41 1.77
CA LYS A 223 -3.21 -25.38 0.89
C LYS A 223 -2.77 -26.82 1.15
N ASP A 224 -1.48 -27.03 1.39
CA ASP A 224 -0.93 -28.36 1.68
C ASP A 224 -1.44 -28.91 3.03
N LEU A 225 -1.56 -28.05 4.04
CA LEU A 225 -2.01 -28.41 5.38
C LEU A 225 -3.52 -28.68 5.48
N TRP A 226 -4.36 -27.87 4.84
CA TRP A 226 -5.82 -27.92 5.00
C TRP A 226 -6.54 -28.65 3.87
N GLU A 227 -6.19 -28.37 2.62
CA GLU A 227 -6.88 -28.93 1.46
C GLU A 227 -6.27 -30.27 1.04
N THR A 228 -4.97 -30.28 0.73
CA THR A 228 -4.28 -31.49 0.28
C THR A 228 -4.05 -32.47 1.44
N LYS A 229 -3.89 -31.93 2.66
CA LYS A 229 -3.60 -32.68 3.90
C LYS A 229 -2.32 -33.53 3.78
N ASP A 230 -1.35 -33.04 3.02
CA ASP A 230 -0.06 -33.68 2.80
C ASP A 230 1.04 -32.61 2.68
N ILE A 231 1.91 -32.56 3.70
CA ILE A 231 3.07 -31.66 3.76
C ILE A 231 4.40 -32.38 3.50
N SER A 232 4.36 -33.66 3.07
CA SER A 232 5.58 -34.46 2.85
C SER A 232 6.52 -33.87 1.80
N LYS A 233 5.99 -33.02 0.90
CA LYS A 233 6.73 -32.31 -0.15
C LYS A 233 6.91 -30.81 0.13
N SER A 234 6.39 -30.28 1.24
CA SER A 234 6.42 -28.84 1.52
C SER A 234 7.76 -28.37 2.10
N GLY A 235 8.70 -29.28 2.38
CA GLY A 235 10.02 -28.95 2.95
C GLY A 235 10.79 -27.85 2.18
N PRO A 236 10.98 -27.96 0.86
CA PRO A 236 11.62 -26.92 0.06
C PRO A 236 10.87 -25.57 0.08
N ILE A 237 9.54 -25.58 0.09
CA ILE A 237 8.72 -24.37 0.14
C ILE A 237 8.88 -23.68 1.51
N ALA A 238 8.90 -24.47 2.59
CA ALA A 238 9.12 -23.98 3.94
C ALA A 238 10.53 -23.39 4.13
N ASP A 239 11.57 -24.03 3.56
CA ASP A 239 12.93 -23.49 3.55
C ASP A 239 13.02 -22.16 2.77
N LYS A 240 12.34 -22.07 1.63
CA LYS A 240 12.27 -20.83 0.86
C LYS A 240 11.56 -19.72 1.63
N LEU A 241 10.40 -20.01 2.22
CA LEU A 241 9.65 -19.06 3.04
C LEU A 241 10.52 -18.45 4.15
N LEU A 242 11.23 -19.28 4.93
CA LEU A 242 12.10 -18.77 5.99
C LEU A 242 13.22 -17.88 5.46
N LYS A 243 13.81 -18.22 4.31
CA LYS A 243 14.87 -17.42 3.68
C LYS A 243 14.34 -16.08 3.17
N ASP A 244 13.15 -16.08 2.58
CA ASP A 244 12.53 -14.85 2.07
C ASP A 244 12.13 -13.94 3.26
N VAL A 245 11.60 -14.51 4.35
CA VAL A 245 11.37 -13.77 5.61
C VAL A 245 12.66 -13.22 6.20
N GLN A 246 13.77 -13.96 6.20
CA GLN A 246 15.05 -13.40 6.66
C GLN A 246 15.47 -12.20 5.80
N THR A 247 15.29 -12.31 4.48
CA THR A 247 15.60 -11.23 3.53
C THR A 247 14.72 -10.00 3.77
N ILE A 248 13.42 -10.18 4.02
CA ILE A 248 12.52 -9.06 4.31
C ILE A 248 12.88 -8.38 5.62
N VAL A 249 13.24 -9.15 6.64
CA VAL A 249 13.63 -8.59 7.94
C VAL A 249 14.90 -7.75 7.83
N ASP A 250 15.90 -8.21 7.07
CA ASP A 250 17.13 -7.44 6.86
C ASP A 250 16.85 -6.10 6.16
N LYS A 251 15.94 -6.10 5.16
CA LYS A 251 15.52 -4.89 4.44
C LYS A 251 14.69 -3.96 5.33
N ALA A 252 13.66 -4.48 5.99
CA ALA A 252 12.76 -3.71 6.86
C ALA A 252 13.48 -3.11 8.08
N ASN A 253 14.56 -3.72 8.55
CA ASN A 253 15.34 -3.22 9.69
C ASN A 253 16.32 -2.10 9.33
N THR A 254 16.60 -1.89 8.03
CA THR A 254 17.61 -0.93 7.53
C THR A 254 17.01 0.19 6.70
N VAL A 255 15.78 0.01 6.22
CA VAL A 255 15.03 1.04 5.49
C VAL A 255 14.82 2.28 6.37
N THR A 256 14.76 3.45 5.74
CA THR A 256 14.33 4.69 6.40
C THR A 256 12.92 5.02 5.89
N PHE A 257 12.05 5.40 6.83
CA PHE A 257 10.68 5.78 6.54
C PHE A 257 10.48 7.29 6.64
N SER A 258 9.77 7.85 5.67
CA SER A 258 9.17 9.16 5.74
C SER A 258 7.88 9.13 6.56
N PRO A 259 7.48 10.24 7.19
CA PRO A 259 6.20 10.34 7.89
C PRO A 259 4.98 10.05 6.99
N VAL A 260 5.08 10.32 5.69
CA VAL A 260 4.02 10.04 4.73
C VAL A 260 3.92 8.55 4.40
N GLU A 261 5.05 7.82 4.32
CA GLU A 261 5.04 6.35 4.21
C GLU A 261 4.32 5.70 5.40
N LEU A 262 4.51 6.20 6.63
CA LEU A 262 3.76 5.71 7.81
C LEU A 262 2.25 5.91 7.64
N ALA A 263 1.85 7.12 7.21
CA ALA A 263 0.44 7.46 7.02
C ALA A 263 -0.21 6.61 5.91
N ASN A 264 0.50 6.44 4.79
CA ASN A 264 0.05 5.64 3.66
C ASN A 264 -0.04 4.16 4.04
N GLY A 265 0.96 3.61 4.71
CA GLY A 265 0.93 2.22 5.16
C GLY A 265 -0.19 1.94 6.16
N ALA A 266 -0.45 2.88 7.08
CA ALA A 266 -1.61 2.78 7.97
C ALA A 266 -2.94 2.74 7.21
N LYS A 267 -3.03 3.43 6.07
CA LYS A 267 -4.21 3.46 5.22
C LYS A 267 -4.33 2.21 4.36
N GLY A 268 -3.22 1.74 3.78
CA GLY A 268 -3.14 0.52 2.94
C GLY A 268 -3.66 -0.70 3.68
N LEU A 269 -3.15 -0.92 4.91
CA LEU A 269 -3.65 -1.98 5.81
C LEU A 269 -5.18 -1.99 5.98
N LEU A 270 -5.83 -0.83 5.96
CA LEU A 270 -7.30 -0.78 6.05
C LEU A 270 -8.00 -1.00 4.71
N ASP A 271 -7.40 -0.55 3.60
CA ASP A 271 -7.95 -0.81 2.26
C ASP A 271 -7.94 -2.30 1.97
N GLU A 272 -6.86 -2.98 2.31
CA GLU A 272 -6.69 -4.39 2.06
C GLU A 272 -7.65 -5.25 2.89
N VAL A 273 -7.80 -4.93 4.18
CA VAL A 273 -8.80 -5.60 5.01
C VAL A 273 -10.21 -5.42 4.43
N ALA A 274 -10.54 -4.20 3.99
CA ALA A 274 -11.85 -3.90 3.41
C ALA A 274 -12.07 -4.56 2.05
N ALA A 275 -11.01 -4.85 1.29
CA ALA A 275 -11.08 -5.41 -0.06
C ALA A 275 -11.11 -6.93 -0.05
N VAL A 276 -10.23 -7.56 0.72
CA VAL A 276 -9.88 -8.98 0.62
C VAL A 276 -10.22 -9.72 1.92
N LYS A 277 -9.68 -9.28 3.05
CA LYS A 277 -9.73 -10.08 4.29
C LYS A 277 -11.16 -10.16 4.86
N ILE A 278 -11.99 -9.15 4.58
CA ILE A 278 -13.42 -9.18 4.96
C ILE A 278 -14.22 -10.25 4.22
N THR A 279 -13.83 -10.63 3.00
CA THR A 279 -14.54 -11.65 2.20
C THR A 279 -14.04 -13.07 2.47
N GLY A 280 -12.93 -13.23 3.20
CA GLY A 280 -12.32 -14.53 3.50
C GLY A 280 -11.46 -15.06 2.36
N GLU A 281 -10.99 -14.16 1.47
CA GLU A 281 -10.22 -14.52 0.28
C GLU A 281 -8.74 -14.82 0.58
N GLU A 282 -8.24 -14.28 1.70
CA GLU A 282 -6.86 -14.36 2.14
C GLU A 282 -6.51 -15.80 2.55
N ASP A 283 -7.15 -16.28 3.60
CA ASP A 283 -6.95 -17.62 4.15
C ASP A 283 -8.06 -18.58 3.69
N ARG A 284 -8.18 -18.77 2.38
CA ARG A 284 -9.29 -19.53 1.77
C ARG A 284 -9.37 -21.00 2.19
N TYR A 285 -8.31 -21.57 2.77
CA TYR A 285 -8.28 -22.99 3.17
C TYR A 285 -8.38 -23.17 4.69
N SER A 286 -7.77 -22.28 5.45
CA SER A 286 -7.70 -22.34 6.92
C SER A 286 -8.75 -21.48 7.61
N HIS A 287 -9.28 -20.46 6.90
CA HIS A 287 -10.26 -19.48 7.37
C HIS A 287 -9.77 -18.68 8.58
N THR A 288 -8.46 -18.42 8.68
CA THR A 288 -7.85 -17.69 9.79
C THR A 288 -7.78 -16.17 9.59
N ASP A 289 -8.55 -15.62 8.65
CA ASP A 289 -8.50 -14.21 8.22
C ASP A 289 -8.68 -13.20 9.37
N LEU A 290 -9.30 -13.60 10.49
CA LEU A 290 -9.48 -12.73 11.66
C LEU A 290 -8.19 -12.47 12.43
N TRP A 291 -7.18 -13.35 12.32
CA TRP A 291 -5.83 -13.05 12.81
C TRP A 291 -5.20 -11.94 11.99
N ASP A 292 -5.28 -12.06 10.67
CA ASP A 292 -4.68 -11.12 9.72
C ASP A 292 -5.37 -9.76 9.81
N PHE A 293 -6.70 -9.75 9.82
CA PHE A 293 -7.49 -8.54 10.07
C PHE A 293 -7.03 -7.84 11.35
N ALA A 294 -7.00 -8.55 12.49
CA ALA A 294 -6.60 -7.95 13.76
C ALA A 294 -5.16 -7.40 13.70
N ALA A 295 -4.25 -8.13 13.04
CA ALA A 295 -2.88 -7.72 12.83
C ALA A 295 -2.77 -6.45 11.96
N ASN A 296 -3.54 -6.32 10.87
CA ASN A 296 -3.52 -5.12 10.04
C ASN A 296 -4.06 -3.89 10.80
N ILE A 297 -5.12 -4.05 11.61
CA ILE A 297 -5.63 -2.98 12.48
C ILE A 297 -4.58 -2.55 13.50
N GLU A 298 -3.85 -3.50 14.08
CA GLU A 298 -2.76 -3.24 15.03
C GLU A 298 -1.57 -2.55 14.36
N GLY A 299 -1.18 -2.97 13.16
CA GLY A 299 -0.15 -2.34 12.34
C GLY A 299 -0.49 -0.89 12.00
N SER A 300 -1.72 -0.67 11.53
CA SER A 300 -2.25 0.66 11.23
C SER A 300 -2.22 1.55 12.47
N ARG A 301 -2.68 1.03 13.62
CA ARG A 301 -2.62 1.75 14.89
C ARG A 301 -1.18 2.06 15.31
N GLY A 302 -0.23 1.14 15.12
CA GLY A 302 1.18 1.34 15.43
C GLY A 302 1.78 2.54 14.67
N ALA A 303 1.50 2.65 13.38
CA ALA A 303 1.92 3.76 12.54
C ALA A 303 1.27 5.10 12.95
N ILE A 304 -0.06 5.10 13.18
CA ILE A 304 -0.78 6.31 13.65
C ILE A 304 -0.28 6.77 15.02
N GLN A 305 0.00 5.84 15.94
CA GLN A 305 0.52 6.18 17.26
C GLN A 305 1.91 6.82 17.20
N ALA A 306 2.76 6.39 16.26
CA ALA A 306 4.05 7.03 16.05
C ALA A 306 3.89 8.49 15.55
N LEU A 307 2.91 8.76 14.68
CA LEU A 307 2.61 10.09 14.14
C LEU A 307 1.83 10.98 15.12
N ARG A 308 1.20 10.40 16.14
CA ARG A 308 0.27 11.08 17.05
C ARG A 308 0.79 12.41 17.61
N PRO A 309 2.04 12.55 18.09
CA PRO A 309 2.50 13.82 18.65
C PRO A 309 2.46 15.00 17.67
N ALA A 310 2.64 14.74 16.37
CA ALA A 310 2.51 15.76 15.32
C ALA A 310 1.03 16.00 14.95
N LEU A 311 0.21 14.94 14.95
CA LEU A 311 -1.22 15.05 14.68
C LEU A 311 -1.94 15.84 15.79
N GLU A 312 -1.59 15.66 17.05
CA GLU A 312 -2.20 16.40 18.17
C GLU A 312 -1.98 17.91 18.07
N ASP A 313 -0.83 18.35 17.55
CA ASP A 313 -0.55 19.77 17.34
C ASP A 313 -1.33 20.35 16.16
N ARG A 314 -1.48 19.56 15.09
CA ARG A 314 -1.98 20.04 13.80
C ARG A 314 -3.49 19.86 13.66
N ASP A 315 -4.02 18.75 14.16
CA ASP A 315 -5.45 18.42 14.13
C ASP A 315 -5.84 17.50 15.31
N PRO A 316 -6.02 18.05 16.52
CA PRO A 316 -6.43 17.27 17.68
C PRO A 316 -7.86 16.69 17.55
N ALA A 317 -8.70 17.27 16.70
CA ALA A 317 -10.05 16.73 16.44
C ALA A 317 -9.95 15.43 15.63
N LEU A 318 -9.08 15.38 14.63
CA LEU A 318 -8.79 14.16 13.88
C LEU A 318 -8.27 13.06 14.81
N VAL A 319 -7.35 13.37 15.72
CA VAL A 319 -6.83 12.39 16.70
C VAL A 319 -7.95 11.78 17.53
N LYS A 320 -8.89 12.59 18.02
CA LYS A 320 -10.05 12.11 18.76
C LYS A 320 -10.93 11.17 17.90
N THR A 321 -11.21 11.55 16.66
CA THR A 321 -11.98 10.70 15.74
C THR A 321 -11.27 9.37 15.45
N LEU A 322 -9.94 9.39 15.29
CA LEU A 322 -9.15 8.17 15.10
C LEU A 322 -9.25 7.25 16.33
N ASP A 323 -9.11 7.79 17.54
CA ASP A 323 -9.23 7.01 18.77
C ASP A 323 -10.60 6.34 18.92
N GLU A 324 -11.68 7.10 18.66
CA GLU A 324 -13.05 6.58 18.71
C GLU A 324 -13.26 5.45 17.70
N ASN A 325 -12.80 5.63 16.45
CA ASN A 325 -12.98 4.64 15.41
C ASN A 325 -12.10 3.40 15.60
N PHE A 326 -10.84 3.55 16.04
CA PHE A 326 -9.98 2.40 16.38
C PHE A 326 -10.57 1.60 17.55
N ALA A 327 -11.11 2.28 18.58
CA ALA A 327 -11.76 1.60 19.69
C ALA A 327 -13.02 0.86 19.25
N LYS A 328 -13.79 1.43 18.31
CA LYS A 328 -14.99 0.80 17.74
C LYS A 328 -14.64 -0.46 16.96
N VAL A 329 -13.68 -0.39 16.04
CA VAL A 329 -13.19 -1.56 15.27
C VAL A 329 -12.66 -2.64 16.21
N GLN A 330 -11.87 -2.27 17.22
CA GLN A 330 -11.40 -3.24 18.22
C GLN A 330 -12.57 -3.93 18.94
N ALA A 331 -13.55 -3.15 19.42
CA ALA A 331 -14.69 -3.69 20.13
C ALA A 331 -15.54 -4.62 19.26
N ALA A 332 -15.67 -4.32 17.96
CA ALA A 332 -16.32 -5.20 17.00
C ALA A 332 -15.55 -6.52 16.83
N LEU A 333 -14.23 -6.44 16.60
CA LEU A 333 -13.37 -7.63 16.48
C LEU A 333 -13.43 -8.52 17.73
N GLU A 334 -13.30 -7.95 18.93
CA GLU A 334 -13.23 -8.73 20.19
C GLU A 334 -14.47 -9.59 20.46
N LYS A 335 -15.63 -9.29 19.84
CA LYS A 335 -16.82 -10.17 19.89
C LYS A 335 -16.57 -11.55 19.26
N HIS A 336 -15.55 -11.66 18.41
CA HIS A 336 -15.18 -12.85 17.67
C HIS A 336 -13.97 -13.58 18.26
N ARG A 337 -13.54 -13.25 19.49
CA ARG A 337 -12.53 -14.04 20.21
C ARG A 337 -12.96 -15.48 20.44
N ALA A 338 -11.99 -16.39 20.35
CA ALA A 338 -12.14 -17.80 20.71
C ALA A 338 -10.87 -18.29 21.41
N GLY A 339 -10.92 -18.44 22.73
CA GLY A 339 -9.73 -18.72 23.53
C GLY A 339 -8.69 -17.61 23.39
N ASP A 340 -7.43 -18.00 23.15
CA ASP A 340 -6.33 -17.05 22.90
C ASP A 340 -6.28 -16.53 21.45
N GLY A 341 -7.19 -16.99 20.59
CA GLY A 341 -7.26 -16.65 19.17
C GLY A 341 -8.60 -16.04 18.77
N TRP A 342 -9.00 -16.29 17.52
CA TRP A 342 -10.23 -15.79 16.91
C TRP A 342 -11.11 -16.94 16.42
N LYS A 343 -12.39 -16.65 16.20
CA LYS A 343 -13.24 -17.51 15.37
C LYS A 343 -12.67 -17.57 13.95
N LEU A 344 -12.96 -18.66 13.25
CA LEU A 344 -12.67 -18.75 11.82
C LEU A 344 -13.63 -17.85 11.04
N HIS A 345 -13.19 -17.34 9.88
CA HIS A 345 -14.00 -16.47 9.04
C HIS A 345 -15.33 -17.11 8.65
N ASP A 346 -15.31 -18.40 8.28
CA ASP A 346 -16.49 -19.18 7.90
C ASP A 346 -17.51 -19.40 9.05
N GLN A 347 -17.18 -19.00 10.28
CA GLN A 347 -18.06 -19.02 11.44
C GLN A 347 -18.78 -17.68 11.68
N LEU A 348 -18.41 -16.62 10.97
CA LEU A 348 -19.06 -15.31 11.09
C LEU A 348 -20.34 -15.24 10.28
N SER A 349 -21.35 -14.58 10.83
CA SER A 349 -22.56 -14.30 10.07
C SER A 349 -22.34 -13.14 9.08
N GLN A 350 -23.19 -13.05 8.06
CA GLN A 350 -23.20 -11.90 7.15
C GLN A 350 -23.42 -10.57 7.87
N ALA A 351 -24.14 -10.57 9.01
CA ALA A 351 -24.33 -9.39 9.82
C ALA A 351 -23.04 -8.99 10.55
N ASP A 352 -22.27 -9.96 11.04
CA ASP A 352 -20.97 -9.72 11.68
C ASP A 352 -19.96 -9.14 10.67
N LEU A 353 -19.85 -9.76 9.50
CA LEU A 353 -18.98 -9.28 8.42
C LEU A 353 -19.38 -7.87 7.97
N LYS A 354 -20.69 -7.59 7.89
CA LYS A 354 -21.17 -6.25 7.58
C LYS A 354 -20.79 -5.22 8.67
N GLU A 355 -20.94 -5.58 9.95
CA GLU A 355 -20.57 -4.68 11.06
C GLU A 355 -19.07 -4.35 11.00
N LEU A 356 -18.21 -5.37 10.87
CA LEU A 356 -16.77 -5.20 10.73
C LEU A 356 -16.42 -4.31 9.53
N SER A 357 -17.02 -4.58 8.36
CA SER A 357 -16.82 -3.80 7.14
C SER A 357 -17.21 -2.33 7.31
N ASP A 358 -18.38 -2.06 7.89
CA ASP A 358 -18.86 -0.69 8.13
C ASP A 358 -17.92 0.07 9.09
N ASP A 359 -17.40 -0.60 10.11
CA ASP A 359 -16.49 0.00 11.10
C ASP A 359 -15.09 0.27 10.52
N ILE A 360 -14.55 -0.62 9.69
CA ILE A 360 -13.30 -0.38 8.96
C ILE A 360 -13.46 0.82 8.03
N ASN A 361 -14.54 0.86 7.24
CA ASN A 361 -14.80 1.96 6.32
C ASN A 361 -14.93 3.30 7.06
N ALA A 362 -15.55 3.29 8.24
CA ALA A 362 -15.62 4.47 9.10
C ALA A 362 -14.24 4.92 9.63
N LEU A 363 -13.31 3.99 9.88
CA LEU A 363 -11.93 4.29 10.27
C LEU A 363 -11.06 4.73 9.09
N ALA A 364 -11.27 4.16 7.90
CA ALA A 364 -10.48 4.42 6.71
C ALA A 364 -10.57 5.88 6.24
N GLU A 365 -11.75 6.52 6.39
CA GLU A 365 -11.95 7.93 6.02
C GLU A 365 -11.04 8.89 6.79
N PRO A 366 -11.03 8.92 8.14
CA PRO A 366 -10.15 9.82 8.87
C PRO A 366 -8.68 9.46 8.68
N ILE A 367 -8.31 8.18 8.57
CA ILE A 367 -6.92 7.79 8.31
C ILE A 367 -6.43 8.36 6.97
N SER A 368 -7.28 8.42 5.94
CA SER A 368 -6.89 8.98 4.63
C SER A 368 -6.43 10.46 4.70
N LYS A 369 -6.82 11.19 5.74
CA LYS A 369 -6.43 12.59 5.94
C LYS A 369 -5.05 12.74 6.56
N VAL A 370 -4.53 11.70 7.21
CA VAL A 370 -3.29 11.76 8.01
C VAL A 370 -2.11 12.19 7.15
N ALA A 371 -1.96 11.63 5.94
CA ALA A 371 -0.87 12.00 5.02
C ALA A 371 -0.88 13.51 4.70
N ALA A 372 -2.07 14.10 4.49
CA ALA A 372 -2.19 15.52 4.25
C ALA A 372 -1.81 16.35 5.49
N ILE A 373 -2.30 15.97 6.68
CA ILE A 373 -1.99 16.68 7.93
C ILE A 373 -0.50 16.64 8.26
N VAL A 374 0.17 15.49 8.08
CA VAL A 374 1.61 15.37 8.39
C VAL A 374 2.51 16.14 7.42
N THR A 375 1.96 16.61 6.29
CA THR A 375 2.69 17.46 5.34
C THR A 375 2.51 18.96 5.56
N GLN A 376 1.58 19.36 6.44
CA GLN A 376 1.40 20.76 6.82
C GLN A 376 2.64 21.26 7.55
N LYS A 377 3.07 22.49 7.24
CA LYS A 377 4.24 23.15 7.85
C LYS A 377 3.82 24.19 8.87
#